data_AF-A0A968VSS7-F1
#
_entry.id   AF-A0A968VSS7-F1
#
_cell.length_a   1.000
_cell.length_b   1.000
_cell.length_c   1.000
_cell.angle_alpha   90.00
_cell.angle_beta   90.00
_cell.angle_gamma   90.00
#
_symmetry.space_group_name_H-M   'P 1'
#
loop_
_entity.id
_entity.type
_entity.pdbx_description
1 polymer ?
#
loop_
_entity_poly.entity_id
_entity_poly.type
_entity_poly.pdbx_seq_one_letter_code
_entity_poly.pdbx_strand_id
1 'polypeptide(L)'
;MLIWYPWQWALGGSARSVQRTLGDWALARGAEATAEQHYLNALEASPTPDGWLALGNLYREQGKQEQAEFAYRAAWDRSPRYMGASGTLGDLLREQGRADEARIAFSGRYTPDERMVNWTYDNLAVRQTAVDIGAGLDFGYISGVYAAEEQQQATARWTDGSARLRFAQTAEAETILLTLRLAAPHPDAAPIPLMICSGDSCTSVALGPTWRTIRLLLPIEPASRHEFQLTSPTFTAADGRQLGVLIDWMQVKVAILKRDRGYRSLGLLLQI
;
A
#
# COMPACT_ATOMS: atom_id res chain seq x y z
N MET A 1 39.05 -18.27 -22.19
CA MET A 1 38.96 -19.44 -21.28
C MET A 1 37.56 -19.41 -20.68
N LEU A 2 36.68 -20.29 -21.14
CA LEU A 2 35.28 -20.33 -20.69
C LEU A 2 35.26 -20.83 -19.24
N ILE A 3 34.63 -20.06 -18.38
CA ILE A 3 34.59 -20.27 -16.94
C ILE A 3 33.84 -21.58 -16.69
N TRP A 4 34.50 -22.52 -16.00
CA TRP A 4 33.92 -23.77 -15.53
C TRP A 4 32.66 -23.45 -14.72
N TYR A 5 31.48 -23.92 -15.14
CA TYR A 5 30.24 -23.76 -14.38
C TYR A 5 30.32 -24.67 -13.15
N PRO A 6 30.50 -24.12 -11.94
CA PRO A 6 30.80 -24.95 -10.78
C PRO A 6 29.53 -25.65 -10.32
N TRP A 7 29.40 -26.94 -10.65
CA TRP A 7 28.21 -27.77 -10.37
C TRP A 7 27.72 -27.71 -8.92
N GLN A 8 28.60 -27.42 -7.96
CA GLN A 8 28.25 -27.17 -6.56
C GLN A 8 27.23 -26.01 -6.39
N TRP A 9 27.28 -24.96 -7.23
CA TRP A 9 26.31 -23.86 -7.21
C TRP A 9 24.94 -24.30 -7.73
N ALA A 10 24.91 -25.13 -8.77
CA ALA A 10 23.68 -25.69 -9.31
C ALA A 10 23.02 -26.66 -8.32
N LEU A 11 23.82 -27.48 -7.65
CA LEU A 11 23.37 -28.37 -6.59
C LEU A 11 22.84 -27.58 -5.38
N GLY A 12 23.55 -26.53 -4.94
CA GLY A 12 23.10 -25.65 -3.87
C GLY A 12 21.80 -24.91 -4.20
N GLY A 13 21.68 -24.38 -5.43
CA GLY A 13 20.46 -23.72 -5.91
C GLY A 13 19.27 -24.67 -5.99
N SER A 14 19.49 -25.91 -6.43
CA SER A 14 18.46 -26.95 -6.50
C SER A 14 18.03 -27.38 -5.10
N ALA A 15 19.00 -27.67 -4.22
CA ALA A 15 18.75 -28.03 -2.82
C ALA A 15 17.97 -26.93 -2.09
N ARG A 16 18.39 -25.67 -2.24
CA ARG A 16 17.65 -24.50 -1.72
C ARG A 16 16.21 -24.50 -2.20
N SER A 17 15.99 -24.61 -3.51
CA SER A 17 14.66 -24.49 -4.11
C SER A 17 13.74 -25.63 -3.65
N VAL A 18 14.27 -26.86 -3.54
CA VAL A 18 13.52 -28.01 -3.00
C VAL A 18 13.15 -27.78 -1.54
N GLN A 19 14.11 -27.40 -0.70
CA GLN A 19 13.86 -27.15 0.72
C GLN A 19 12.87 -26.01 0.92
N ARG A 20 12.96 -24.93 0.14
CA ARG A 20 12.00 -23.82 0.18
C ARG A 20 10.59 -24.29 -0.15
N THR A 21 10.42 -25.07 -1.21
CA THR A 21 9.10 -25.60 -1.61
C THR A 21 8.54 -26.59 -0.59
N LEU A 22 9.39 -27.44 0.01
CA LEU A 22 8.98 -28.33 1.10
C LEU A 22 8.54 -27.55 2.33
N GLY A 23 9.19 -26.42 2.63
CA GLY A 23 8.77 -25.49 3.67
C GLY A 23 7.37 -24.95 3.44
N ASP A 24 7.08 -24.47 2.23
CA ASP A 24 5.73 -23.98 1.86
C ASP A 24 4.67 -25.05 1.99
N TRP A 25 5.00 -26.25 1.53
CA TRP A 25 4.09 -27.38 1.61
C TRP A 25 3.86 -27.85 3.05
N ALA A 26 4.86 -27.73 3.92
CA ALA A 26 4.70 -27.98 5.35
C ALA A 26 3.83 -26.90 6.01
N LEU A 27 4.06 -25.63 5.68
CA LEU A 27 3.28 -24.49 6.19
C LEU A 27 1.81 -24.58 5.77
N ALA A 28 1.53 -24.93 4.50
CA ALA A 28 0.18 -25.14 3.99
C ALA A 28 -0.58 -26.25 4.73
N ARG A 29 0.12 -27.16 5.42
CA ARG A 29 -0.47 -28.23 6.25
C ARG A 29 -0.50 -27.89 7.75
N GLY A 30 -0.12 -26.66 8.13
CA GLY A 30 -0.01 -26.23 9.53
C GLY A 30 1.18 -26.83 10.29
N ALA A 31 2.12 -27.50 9.60
CA ALA A 31 3.29 -28.10 10.22
C ALA A 31 4.42 -27.07 10.35
N GLU A 32 4.20 -26.04 11.16
CA GLU A 32 5.08 -24.85 11.24
C GLU A 32 6.53 -25.16 11.63
N ALA A 33 6.76 -26.05 12.61
CA ALA A 33 8.11 -26.42 13.03
C ALA A 33 8.88 -27.13 11.89
N THR A 34 8.19 -27.96 11.10
CA THR A 34 8.76 -28.62 9.93
C THR A 34 9.05 -27.60 8.83
N ALA A 35 8.17 -26.62 8.64
CA ALA A 35 8.37 -25.52 7.69
C ALA A 35 9.61 -24.69 8.06
N GLU A 36 9.76 -24.34 9.34
CA GLU A 36 10.93 -23.63 9.86
C GLU A 36 12.23 -24.38 9.52
N GLN A 37 12.28 -25.68 9.81
CA GLN A 37 13.46 -26.49 9.52
C GLN A 37 13.78 -26.52 8.03
N HIS A 38 12.77 -26.66 7.17
CA HIS A 38 12.95 -26.63 5.72
C HIS A 38 13.47 -25.26 5.23
N TYR A 39 12.96 -24.16 5.76
CA TYR A 39 13.48 -22.83 5.41
C TYR A 39 14.92 -22.63 5.89
N LEU A 40 15.27 -23.09 7.10
CA LEU A 40 16.65 -23.06 7.59
C LEU A 40 17.59 -23.89 6.71
N ASN A 41 17.19 -25.10 6.32
CA ASN A 41 17.96 -25.95 5.40
C ASN A 41 18.12 -25.29 4.02
N ALA A 42 17.09 -24.58 3.54
CA ALA A 42 17.18 -23.82 2.29
C ALA A 42 18.23 -22.70 2.39
N LEU A 43 18.23 -21.97 3.51
CA LEU A 43 19.19 -20.91 3.79
C LEU A 43 20.61 -21.42 4.00
N GLU A 44 20.78 -22.61 4.59
CA GLU A 44 22.08 -23.27 4.71
C GLU A 44 22.63 -23.67 3.33
N ALA A 45 21.78 -24.20 2.44
CA ALA A 45 22.16 -24.55 1.08
C ALA A 45 22.53 -23.30 0.24
N SER A 46 21.74 -22.23 0.36
CA SER A 46 22.05 -20.94 -0.25
C SER A 46 21.24 -19.80 0.40
N PRO A 47 21.90 -18.87 1.13
CA PRO A 47 21.22 -17.76 1.80
C PRO A 47 20.73 -16.73 0.80
N THR A 48 19.42 -16.69 0.55
CA THR A 48 18.80 -15.83 -0.47
C THR A 48 17.67 -14.98 0.10
N PRO A 49 17.39 -13.80 -0.49
CA PRO A 49 16.37 -12.89 0.04
C PRO A 49 14.99 -13.53 0.19
N ASP A 50 14.59 -14.38 -0.76
CA ASP A 50 13.30 -15.09 -0.75
C ASP A 50 13.22 -16.15 0.36
N GLY A 51 14.33 -16.83 0.67
CA GLY A 51 14.39 -17.77 1.80
C GLY A 51 14.28 -17.07 3.16
N TRP A 52 14.97 -15.93 3.32
CA TRP A 52 14.89 -15.12 4.54
C TRP A 52 13.51 -14.49 4.71
N LEU A 53 12.89 -14.04 3.61
CA LEU A 53 11.53 -13.52 3.63
C LEU A 53 10.53 -14.59 4.06
N ALA A 54 10.64 -15.82 3.54
CA ALA A 54 9.77 -16.93 3.92
C ALA A 54 9.89 -17.28 5.42
N LEU A 55 11.13 -17.34 5.93
CA LEU A 55 11.39 -17.57 7.35
C LEU A 55 10.82 -16.43 8.22
N GLY A 56 11.01 -15.17 7.79
CA GLY A 56 10.46 -14.00 8.50
C GLY A 56 8.93 -14.00 8.53
N ASN A 57 8.26 -14.39 7.45
CA ASN A 57 6.81 -14.52 7.41
C ASN A 57 6.32 -15.57 8.40
N LEU A 58 6.96 -16.74 8.44
CA LEU A 58 6.65 -17.78 9.41
C LEU A 58 6.80 -17.28 10.86
N TYR A 59 7.89 -16.56 11.16
CA TYR A 59 8.10 -15.99 12.49
C TYR A 59 7.07 -14.90 12.83
N ARG A 60 6.66 -14.10 11.86
CA ARG A 60 5.62 -13.09 12.05
C ARG A 60 4.27 -13.75 12.36
N GLU A 61 3.91 -14.82 11.65
CA GLU A 61 2.70 -15.61 11.91
C GLU A 61 2.71 -16.24 13.31
N GLN A 62 3.88 -16.66 13.79
CA GLN A 62 4.09 -17.19 15.14
C GLN A 62 4.12 -16.11 16.25
N GLY A 63 4.02 -14.83 15.90
CA GLY A 63 4.16 -13.72 16.85
C GLY A 63 5.60 -13.49 17.33
N LYS A 64 6.59 -14.17 16.75
CA LYS A 64 8.03 -14.02 17.03
C LYS A 64 8.59 -12.78 16.31
N GLN A 65 8.18 -11.59 16.76
CA GLN A 65 8.44 -10.33 16.05
C GLN A 65 9.93 -10.00 15.89
N GLU A 66 10.76 -10.26 16.90
CA GLU A 66 12.20 -9.96 16.84
C GLU A 66 12.91 -10.85 15.80
N GLN A 67 12.57 -12.14 15.76
CA GLN A 67 13.10 -13.07 14.76
C GLN A 67 12.61 -12.73 13.35
N ALA A 68 11.35 -12.30 13.22
CA ALA A 68 10.80 -11.84 11.94
C ALA A 68 11.55 -10.61 11.43
N GLU A 69 11.78 -9.61 12.27
CA GLU A 69 12.54 -8.41 11.91
C GLU A 69 13.97 -8.76 11.50
N PHE A 70 14.65 -9.63 12.27
CA PHE A 70 15.99 -10.09 11.93
C PHE A 70 16.02 -10.73 10.54
N ALA A 71 15.08 -11.63 10.25
CA ALA A 71 14.99 -12.31 8.97
C ALA A 71 14.69 -11.33 7.82
N TYR A 72 13.80 -10.36 8.02
CA TYR A 72 13.51 -9.34 7.00
C TYR A 72 14.70 -8.40 6.74
N ARG A 73 15.42 -7.98 7.77
CA ARG A 73 16.68 -7.21 7.60
C ARG A 73 17.72 -8.04 6.86
N ALA A 74 17.87 -9.32 7.21
CA ALA A 74 18.76 -10.25 6.51
C ALA A 74 18.40 -10.43 5.02
N ALA A 75 17.10 -10.39 4.67
CA ALA A 75 16.64 -10.40 3.29
C ALA A 75 16.96 -9.09 2.57
N TRP A 76 16.71 -7.95 3.24
CA TRP A 76 16.92 -6.61 2.70
C TRP A 76 18.40 -6.32 2.41
N ASP A 77 19.31 -6.73 3.31
CA ASP A 77 20.75 -6.56 3.12
C ASP A 77 21.31 -7.38 1.95
N ARG A 78 20.73 -8.54 1.68
CA ARG A 78 21.15 -9.43 0.58
C ARG A 78 20.71 -8.92 -0.79
N SER A 79 19.51 -8.34 -0.86
CA SER A 79 19.03 -7.72 -2.10
C SER A 79 18.22 -6.47 -1.77
N PRO A 80 18.88 -5.30 -1.75
CA PRO A 80 18.21 -4.06 -1.40
C PRO A 80 17.13 -3.63 -2.42
N ARG A 81 17.16 -4.21 -3.63
CA ARG A 81 16.14 -4.02 -4.70
C ARG A 81 14.96 -4.98 -4.59
N TYR A 82 14.99 -5.93 -3.65
CA TYR A 82 13.90 -6.88 -3.48
C TYR A 82 12.76 -6.23 -2.71
N MET A 83 11.69 -5.88 -3.44
CA MET A 83 10.51 -5.19 -2.89
C MET A 83 9.84 -5.99 -1.77
N GLY A 84 9.81 -7.32 -1.88
CA GLY A 84 9.27 -8.21 -0.85
C GLY A 84 9.93 -8.01 0.52
N ALA A 85 11.25 -7.92 0.58
CA ALA A 85 11.97 -7.67 1.83
C ALA A 85 11.72 -6.24 2.34
N SER A 86 11.84 -5.25 1.47
CA SER A 86 11.72 -3.83 1.82
C SER A 86 10.31 -3.50 2.32
N GLY A 87 9.28 -3.92 1.59
CA GLY A 87 7.88 -3.67 1.92
C GLY A 87 7.41 -4.44 3.16
N THR A 88 7.82 -5.69 3.35
CA THR A 88 7.43 -6.46 4.54
C THR A 88 8.17 -5.98 5.80
N LEU A 89 9.44 -5.59 5.69
CA LEU A 89 10.16 -4.94 6.78
C LEU A 89 9.50 -3.60 7.15
N GLY A 90 9.17 -2.78 6.15
CA GLY A 90 8.47 -1.51 6.36
C GLY A 90 7.12 -1.70 7.04
N ASP A 91 6.34 -2.71 6.63
CA ASP A 91 5.06 -3.02 7.27
C ASP A 91 5.22 -3.43 8.73
N LEU A 92 6.17 -4.32 9.04
CA LEU A 92 6.45 -4.75 10.40
C LEU A 92 6.91 -3.57 11.28
N LEU A 93 7.83 -2.74 10.79
CA LEU A 93 8.31 -1.56 11.53
C LEU A 93 7.20 -0.54 11.79
N ARG A 94 6.31 -0.36 10.80
CA ARG A 94 5.12 0.48 10.95
C ARG A 94 4.18 -0.07 12.03
N GLU A 95 3.95 -1.37 12.08
CA GLU A 95 3.15 -2.01 13.14
C GLU A 95 3.75 -1.82 14.54
N GLN A 96 5.07 -1.83 14.64
CA GLN A 96 5.80 -1.58 15.88
C GLN A 96 5.83 -0.09 16.28
N GLY A 97 5.22 0.80 15.48
CA GLY A 97 5.24 2.25 15.73
C GLY A 97 6.55 2.95 15.37
N ARG A 98 7.48 2.26 14.71
CA ARG A 98 8.80 2.78 14.29
C ARG A 98 8.70 3.46 12.93
N ALA A 99 7.96 4.57 12.91
CA ALA A 99 7.59 5.30 11.69
C ALA A 99 8.80 5.69 10.82
N ASP A 100 9.85 6.24 11.42
CA ASP A 100 11.03 6.72 10.67
C ASP A 100 11.77 5.58 9.97
N GLU A 101 11.98 4.47 10.67
CA GLU A 101 12.60 3.28 10.09
C GLU A 101 11.71 2.61 9.03
N ALA A 102 10.39 2.62 9.24
CA ALA A 102 9.45 2.10 8.27
C ALA A 102 9.51 2.89 6.95
N ARG A 103 9.60 4.22 7.00
CA ARG A 103 9.76 5.06 5.79
C ARG A 103 11.04 4.71 5.03
N ILE A 104 12.15 4.53 5.76
CA ILE A 104 13.43 4.11 5.15
C ILE A 104 13.28 2.74 4.49
N ALA A 105 12.69 1.77 5.19
CA ALA A 105 12.49 0.43 4.66
C ALA A 105 11.60 0.42 3.40
N PHE A 106 10.50 1.19 3.40
CA PHE A 106 9.64 1.31 2.23
C PHE A 106 10.30 2.00 1.04
N SER A 107 11.03 3.10 1.26
CA SER A 107 11.78 3.75 0.16
C SER A 107 12.76 2.78 -0.52
N GLY A 108 13.23 1.77 0.22
CA GLY A 108 14.18 0.77 -0.25
C GLY A 108 15.52 1.39 -0.65
N ARG A 109 16.49 0.57 -1.02
CA ARG A 109 17.70 1.10 -1.70
C ARG A 109 17.55 0.77 -3.17
N TYR A 110 17.42 1.80 -4.00
CA TYR A 110 17.32 1.68 -5.47
C TYR A 110 15.98 1.15 -6.01
N THR A 111 14.90 1.21 -5.21
CA THR A 111 13.55 0.93 -5.69
C THR A 111 12.84 2.28 -5.91
N PRO A 112 12.35 2.58 -7.12
CA PRO A 112 11.52 3.76 -7.33
C PRO A 112 10.25 3.68 -6.47
N ASP A 113 9.92 4.78 -5.80
CA ASP A 113 8.74 4.88 -4.92
C ASP A 113 7.47 4.36 -5.57
N GLU A 114 7.20 4.73 -6.83
CA GLU A 114 6.02 4.30 -7.59
C GLU A 114 5.89 2.77 -7.66
N ARG A 115 7.00 2.07 -7.89
CA ARG A 115 7.00 0.60 -7.93
C ARG A 115 6.72 0.01 -6.56
N MET A 116 7.27 0.62 -5.50
CA MET A 116 7.00 0.16 -4.15
C MET A 116 5.55 0.42 -3.74
N VAL A 117 5.01 1.59 -4.03
CA VAL A 117 3.61 1.93 -3.75
C VAL A 117 2.67 0.91 -4.41
N ASN A 118 2.87 0.61 -5.69
CA ASN A 118 2.07 -0.39 -6.39
C ASN A 118 2.28 -1.80 -5.83
N TRP A 119 3.53 -2.22 -5.58
CA TRP A 119 3.80 -3.54 -4.98
C TRP A 119 3.14 -3.67 -3.60
N THR A 120 3.24 -2.66 -2.75
CA THR A 120 2.65 -2.67 -1.42
C THR A 120 1.12 -2.63 -1.47
N TYR A 121 0.54 -1.95 -2.46
CA TYR A 121 -0.90 -1.99 -2.74
C TYR A 121 -1.37 -3.40 -3.06
N ASP A 122 -0.61 -4.19 -3.82
CA ASP A 122 -1.03 -5.54 -4.19
C ASP A 122 -0.74 -6.58 -3.09
N ASN A 123 0.29 -6.36 -2.25
CA ASN A 123 0.85 -7.41 -1.40
C ASN A 123 0.66 -7.20 0.11
N LEU A 124 0.42 -5.98 0.59
CA LEU A 124 0.27 -5.72 2.03
C LEU A 124 -1.20 -5.70 2.45
N ALA A 125 -1.45 -5.97 3.73
CA ALA A 125 -2.75 -5.77 4.34
C ALA A 125 -2.92 -4.31 4.81
N VAL A 126 -4.16 -3.82 4.79
CA VAL A 126 -4.54 -2.52 5.33
C VAL A 126 -5.17 -2.65 6.71
N ARG A 127 -4.77 -1.76 7.63
CA ARG A 127 -5.18 -1.79 9.05
C ARG A 127 -5.66 -0.44 9.58
N GLN A 128 -5.36 0.63 8.85
CA GLN A 128 -5.72 2.00 9.21
C GLN A 128 -6.93 2.47 8.40
N THR A 129 -7.72 3.33 9.02
CA THR A 129 -8.82 4.06 8.37
C THR A 129 -8.49 5.53 8.16
N ALA A 130 -7.37 6.02 8.70
CA ALA A 130 -6.84 7.35 8.46
C ALA A 130 -5.38 7.22 8.04
N VAL A 131 -5.03 7.81 6.89
CA VAL A 131 -3.72 7.67 6.26
C VAL A 131 -3.27 9.03 5.77
N ASP A 132 -2.04 9.38 6.14
CA ASP A 132 -1.31 10.49 5.57
C ASP A 132 -0.61 10.01 4.30
N ILE A 133 -1.06 10.52 3.14
CA ILE A 133 -0.64 10.10 1.79
C ILE A 133 0.68 10.77 1.39
N GLY A 134 1.00 11.92 1.99
CA GLY A 134 2.25 12.63 1.76
C GLY A 134 3.41 12.22 2.67
N ALA A 135 3.13 11.75 3.89
CA ALA A 135 4.17 11.49 4.90
C ALA A 135 4.86 10.12 4.77
N GLY A 136 4.69 9.39 3.66
CA GLY A 136 5.47 8.20 3.33
C GLY A 136 5.15 6.93 4.13
N LEU A 137 3.99 6.85 4.80
CA LEU A 137 3.47 5.62 5.42
C LEU A 137 2.20 5.10 4.75
N ASP A 138 1.86 5.70 3.62
CA ASP A 138 0.74 5.41 2.73
C ASP A 138 0.95 4.15 1.88
N PHE A 139 2.12 3.53 1.96
CA PHE A 139 2.42 2.25 1.38
C PHE A 139 1.38 1.20 1.76
N GLY A 140 0.80 0.60 0.74
CA GLY A 140 -0.32 -0.32 0.86
C GLY A 140 -1.68 0.35 1.01
N TYR A 141 -1.85 1.66 0.89
CA TYR A 141 -3.17 2.30 0.94
C TYR A 141 -3.54 3.01 -0.37
N ILE A 142 -2.57 3.28 -1.23
CA ILE A 142 -2.77 4.01 -2.49
C ILE A 142 -1.97 3.37 -3.64
N SER A 143 -2.47 3.51 -4.86
CA SER A 143 -1.76 3.23 -6.11
C SER A 143 -2.13 4.27 -7.17
N GLY A 144 -1.39 4.31 -8.29
CA GLY A 144 -1.60 5.31 -9.35
C GLY A 144 -1.17 6.73 -8.93
N VAL A 145 -0.07 6.81 -8.19
CA VAL A 145 0.49 8.06 -7.68
C VAL A 145 2.00 8.13 -7.87
N TYR A 146 2.49 9.35 -8.01
CA TYR A 146 3.91 9.66 -8.06
C TYR A 146 4.54 9.69 -6.66
N ALA A 147 5.87 9.85 -6.63
CA ALA A 147 6.60 10.13 -5.40
C ALA A 147 6.02 11.34 -4.65
N ALA A 148 6.09 11.31 -3.32
CA ALA A 148 5.61 12.40 -2.50
C ALA A 148 6.49 13.65 -2.68
N GLU A 149 5.84 14.81 -2.78
CA GLU A 149 6.49 16.09 -2.99
C GLU A 149 6.02 17.10 -1.95
N GLU A 150 6.90 18.02 -1.60
CA GLU A 150 6.52 19.18 -0.80
C GLU A 150 5.77 20.17 -1.68
N GLN A 151 4.51 20.41 -1.30
CA GLN A 151 3.63 21.40 -1.91
C GLN A 151 3.34 22.47 -0.86
N GLN A 152 2.83 23.63 -1.28
CA GLN A 152 2.56 24.73 -0.35
C GLN A 152 1.71 24.23 0.84
N GLN A 153 2.34 24.15 2.02
CA GLN A 153 1.76 23.75 3.32
C GLN A 153 1.47 22.26 3.55
N ALA A 154 1.88 21.35 2.66
CA ALA A 154 1.71 19.91 2.87
C ALA A 154 2.70 19.10 2.02
N THR A 155 3.16 17.97 2.54
CA THR A 155 3.71 16.92 1.69
C THR A 155 2.53 16.19 1.05
N ALA A 156 2.54 15.97 -0.25
CA ALA A 156 1.40 15.39 -0.96
C ALA A 156 1.86 14.58 -2.16
N ARG A 157 0.97 13.75 -2.69
CA ARG A 157 1.22 12.99 -3.92
C ARG A 157 0.31 13.45 -5.04
N TRP A 158 0.88 13.54 -6.23
CA TRP A 158 0.13 13.67 -7.47
C TRP A 158 -0.41 12.31 -7.90
N THR A 159 -1.67 12.28 -8.35
CA THR A 159 -2.22 11.15 -9.09
C THR A 159 -1.76 11.18 -10.55
N ASP A 160 -1.69 10.02 -11.18
CA ASP A 160 -1.42 9.86 -12.62
C ASP A 160 -2.67 9.95 -13.50
N GLY A 161 -3.79 10.40 -12.92
CA GLY A 161 -5.11 10.47 -13.55
C GLY A 161 -6.06 9.34 -13.13
N SER A 162 -5.56 8.21 -12.61
CA SER A 162 -6.38 7.11 -12.10
C SER A 162 -5.75 6.47 -10.85
N ALA A 163 -5.97 7.08 -9.69
CA ALA A 163 -5.50 6.53 -8.42
C ALA A 163 -6.54 5.57 -7.80
N ARG A 164 -6.06 4.53 -7.10
CA ARG A 164 -6.93 3.68 -6.26
C ARG A 164 -6.53 3.80 -4.81
N LEU A 165 -7.51 3.93 -3.94
CA LEU A 165 -7.37 4.04 -2.50
C LEU A 165 -8.01 2.83 -1.85
N ARG A 166 -7.38 2.30 -0.80
CA ARG A 166 -7.98 1.24 0.02
C ARG A 166 -7.78 1.49 1.51
N PHE A 167 -8.63 0.91 2.35
CA PHE A 167 -8.65 1.17 3.79
C PHE A 167 -9.08 -0.07 4.57
N ALA A 168 -8.82 -0.08 5.88
CA ALA A 168 -9.17 -1.21 6.72
C ALA A 168 -10.68 -1.43 6.87
N GLN A 169 -11.07 -2.69 7.09
CA GLN A 169 -12.46 -3.09 7.19
C GLN A 169 -13.19 -2.43 8.38
N THR A 170 -14.31 -1.80 8.09
CA THR A 170 -15.34 -1.44 9.08
C THR A 170 -16.47 -2.46 8.98
N ALA A 171 -16.53 -3.35 9.97
CA ALA A 171 -17.15 -4.68 9.88
C ALA A 171 -18.61 -4.75 9.40
N GLU A 172 -19.38 -3.66 9.41
CA GLU A 172 -20.84 -3.74 9.17
C GLU A 172 -21.42 -2.50 8.46
N ALA A 173 -20.58 -1.66 7.86
CA ALA A 173 -21.01 -0.38 7.30
C ALA A 173 -21.42 -0.49 5.82
N GLU A 174 -22.70 -0.31 5.51
CA GLU A 174 -23.21 -0.13 4.13
C GLU A 174 -22.88 1.25 3.55
N THR A 175 -22.58 2.21 4.43
CA THR A 175 -22.23 3.58 4.05
C THR A 175 -21.06 4.06 4.91
N ILE A 176 -20.11 4.71 4.26
CA ILE A 176 -19.01 5.37 4.93
C ILE A 176 -19.01 6.87 4.68
N LEU A 177 -18.36 7.59 5.58
CA LEU A 177 -17.94 8.96 5.38
C LEU A 177 -16.46 8.97 4.97
N LEU A 178 -16.20 9.18 3.69
CA LEU A 178 -14.86 9.41 3.16
C LEU A 178 -14.54 10.90 3.29
N THR A 179 -13.44 11.22 3.96
CA THR A 179 -12.90 12.56 4.08
C THR A 179 -11.53 12.61 3.40
N LEU A 180 -11.37 13.52 2.45
CA LEU A 180 -10.13 13.68 1.69
C LEU A 180 -9.70 15.15 1.71
N ARG A 181 -8.41 15.42 1.89
CA ARG A 181 -7.83 16.74 1.62
C ARG A 181 -7.12 16.72 0.27
N LEU A 182 -7.64 17.51 -0.67
CA LEU A 182 -7.25 17.49 -2.08
C LEU A 182 -7.01 18.90 -2.60
N ALA A 183 -6.21 19.01 -3.65
CA ALA A 183 -6.11 20.20 -4.49
C ALA A 183 -5.95 19.77 -5.95
N ALA A 184 -6.35 20.63 -6.88
CA ALA A 184 -6.18 20.39 -8.31
C ALA A 184 -5.61 21.65 -8.99
N PRO A 185 -4.32 21.94 -8.80
CA PRO A 185 -3.63 22.94 -9.61
C PRO A 185 -3.60 22.44 -11.05
N HIS A 186 -4.26 23.14 -11.96
CA HIS A 186 -4.28 22.77 -13.37
C HIS A 186 -4.14 24.04 -14.22
N PRO A 187 -3.20 24.08 -15.19
CA PRO A 187 -2.86 25.30 -15.92
C PRO A 187 -4.01 25.81 -16.79
N ASP A 188 -4.74 24.91 -17.46
CA ASP A 188 -5.74 25.30 -18.47
C ASP A 188 -7.18 25.40 -17.97
N ALA A 189 -7.50 24.82 -16.79
CA ALA A 189 -8.86 24.73 -16.30
C ALA A 189 -8.88 24.57 -14.78
N ALA A 190 -9.48 25.52 -14.07
CA ALA A 190 -9.86 25.33 -12.68
C ALA A 190 -11.26 25.94 -12.47
N PRO A 191 -12.23 25.20 -11.89
CA PRO A 191 -12.09 23.87 -11.31
C PRO A 191 -12.14 22.72 -12.34
N ILE A 192 -11.50 21.59 -12.03
CA ILE A 192 -11.60 20.34 -12.79
C ILE A 192 -12.55 19.34 -12.10
N PRO A 193 -13.22 18.45 -12.85
CA PRO A 193 -14.00 17.38 -12.27
C PRO A 193 -13.10 16.25 -11.76
N LEU A 194 -13.24 15.88 -10.49
CA LEU A 194 -12.73 14.64 -9.92
C LEU A 194 -13.89 13.66 -9.75
N MET A 195 -13.79 12.49 -10.38
CA MET A 195 -14.71 11.37 -10.20
C MET A 195 -14.19 10.45 -9.10
N ILE A 196 -15.08 10.10 -8.18
CA ILE A 196 -14.79 9.22 -7.03
C ILE A 196 -15.79 8.08 -7.07
N CYS A 197 -15.32 6.88 -7.34
CA CYS A 197 -16.15 5.68 -7.52
C CYS A 197 -15.88 4.64 -6.44
N SER A 198 -16.95 3.98 -6.00
CA SER A 198 -16.97 2.83 -5.09
C SER A 198 -17.78 1.74 -5.77
N GLY A 199 -17.12 0.81 -6.48
CA GLY A 199 -17.82 -0.10 -7.39
C GLY A 199 -18.51 0.68 -8.52
N ASP A 200 -19.80 0.44 -8.73
CA ASP A 200 -20.59 1.12 -9.77
C ASP A 200 -21.10 2.51 -9.34
N SER A 201 -20.96 2.84 -8.05
CA SER A 201 -21.44 4.10 -7.48
C SER A 201 -20.38 5.21 -7.59
N CYS A 202 -20.60 6.18 -8.46
CA CYS A 202 -19.68 7.30 -8.69
C CYS A 202 -20.25 8.66 -8.29
N THR A 203 -19.42 9.51 -7.70
CA THR A 203 -19.72 10.91 -7.36
C THR A 203 -18.70 11.83 -8.02
N SER A 204 -19.16 12.96 -8.57
CA SER A 204 -18.28 13.98 -9.15
C SER A 204 -18.12 15.17 -8.20
N VAL A 205 -16.90 15.68 -8.05
CA VAL A 205 -16.59 16.87 -7.26
C VAL A 205 -15.72 17.81 -8.08
N ALA A 206 -16.07 19.09 -8.12
CA ALA A 206 -15.24 20.11 -8.75
C ALA A 206 -14.13 20.58 -7.79
N LEU A 207 -12.87 20.47 -8.22
CA LEU A 207 -11.68 20.86 -7.44
C LEU A 207 -10.93 21.99 -8.13
N GLY A 208 -10.54 23.00 -7.35
CA GLY A 208 -9.69 24.10 -7.79
C GLY A 208 -8.24 23.98 -7.28
N PRO A 209 -7.39 25.01 -7.49
CA PRO A 209 -5.97 24.95 -7.17
C PRO A 209 -5.67 25.00 -5.66
N THR A 210 -6.64 25.39 -4.84
CA THR A 210 -6.48 25.52 -3.39
C THR A 210 -6.84 24.23 -2.68
N TRP A 211 -6.14 23.93 -1.58
CA TRP A 211 -6.49 22.84 -0.69
C TRP A 211 -7.93 22.93 -0.21
N ARG A 212 -8.66 21.82 -0.35
CA ARG A 212 -10.01 21.67 0.16
C ARG A 212 -10.17 20.31 0.81
N THR A 213 -10.83 20.29 1.97
CA THR A 213 -11.27 19.03 2.59
C THR A 213 -12.68 18.73 2.14
N ILE A 214 -12.85 17.63 1.41
CA ILE A 214 -14.16 17.15 0.95
C ILE A 214 -14.62 16.00 1.84
N ARG A 215 -15.94 15.91 2.04
CA ARG A 215 -16.59 14.88 2.83
C ARG A 215 -17.70 14.26 1.99
N LEU A 216 -17.59 12.97 1.72
CA LEU A 216 -18.50 12.25 0.85
C LEU A 216 -19.09 11.07 1.59
N LEU A 217 -20.41 10.94 1.51
CA LEU A 217 -21.11 9.74 1.93
C LEU A 217 -21.15 8.81 0.72
N LEU A 218 -20.43 7.69 0.80
CA LEU A 218 -20.35 6.73 -0.28
C LEU A 218 -20.99 5.41 0.14
N PRO A 219 -21.91 4.86 -0.66
CA PRO A 219 -22.35 3.48 -0.48
C PRO A 219 -21.16 2.56 -0.81
N ILE A 220 -21.00 1.50 -0.01
CA ILE A 220 -19.99 0.48 -0.26
C ILE A 220 -20.67 -0.79 -0.73
N GLU A 221 -20.34 -1.20 -1.95
CA GLU A 221 -20.79 -2.47 -2.50
C GLU A 221 -19.97 -3.64 -1.93
N PRO A 222 -20.54 -4.85 -1.82
CA PRO A 222 -19.80 -6.00 -1.34
C PRO A 222 -18.54 -6.32 -2.15
N ALA A 223 -18.53 -6.05 -3.46
CA ALA A 223 -17.42 -6.36 -4.37
C ALA A 223 -16.26 -5.36 -4.28
N SER A 224 -16.55 -4.08 -4.04
CA SER A 224 -15.57 -3.00 -3.86
C SER A 224 -15.38 -2.64 -2.37
N ARG A 225 -15.81 -3.53 -1.48
CA ARG A 225 -15.68 -3.36 -0.05
C ARG A 225 -14.19 -3.14 0.23
N HIS A 226 -13.84 -1.91 0.61
CA HIS A 226 -12.48 -1.44 0.93
C HIS A 226 -11.69 -0.72 -0.17
N GLU A 227 -12.23 -0.49 -1.38
CA GLU A 227 -11.51 0.21 -2.47
C GLU A 227 -12.33 1.37 -3.07
N PHE A 228 -11.64 2.48 -3.38
CA PHE A 228 -12.17 3.60 -4.14
C PHE A 228 -11.27 3.92 -5.33
N GLN A 229 -11.88 4.28 -6.45
CA GLN A 229 -11.16 4.80 -7.61
C GLN A 229 -11.35 6.31 -7.71
N LEU A 230 -10.24 7.02 -7.91
CA LEU A 230 -10.17 8.44 -8.17
C LEU A 230 -9.74 8.66 -9.62
N THR A 231 -10.61 9.28 -10.41
CA THR A 231 -10.32 9.57 -11.83
C THR A 231 -10.43 11.06 -12.10
N SER A 232 -9.40 11.66 -12.66
CA SER A 232 -9.38 13.09 -13.01
C SER A 232 -8.71 13.34 -14.36
N PRO A 233 -9.06 14.43 -15.05
CA PRO A 233 -8.22 14.95 -16.13
C PRO A 233 -6.79 15.18 -15.64
N THR A 234 -5.82 14.98 -16.54
CA THR A 234 -4.40 15.27 -16.28
C THR A 234 -3.91 16.38 -17.18
N PHE A 235 -2.85 17.04 -16.74
CA PHE A 235 -2.02 17.90 -17.59
C PHE A 235 -0.58 17.36 -17.62
N THR A 236 0.14 17.71 -18.68
CA THR A 236 1.55 17.33 -18.81
C THR A 236 2.43 18.37 -18.10
N ALA A 237 3.15 17.94 -17.06
CA ALA A 237 4.12 18.78 -16.38
C ALA A 237 5.39 18.99 -17.20
N ALA A 238 6.21 19.96 -16.81
CA ALA A 238 7.46 20.28 -17.50
C ALA A 238 8.47 19.11 -17.51
N ASP A 239 8.36 18.20 -16.55
CA ASP A 239 9.17 16.98 -16.44
C ASP A 239 8.58 15.79 -17.22
N GLY A 240 7.47 15.99 -17.93
CA GLY A 240 6.80 14.98 -18.76
C GLY A 240 5.78 14.10 -18.04
N ARG A 241 5.58 14.26 -16.72
CA ARG A 241 4.57 13.50 -15.97
C ARG A 241 3.16 13.96 -16.31
N GLN A 242 2.20 13.02 -16.22
CA GLN A 242 0.77 13.31 -16.35
C GLN A 242 0.21 13.54 -14.96
N LEU A 243 0.03 14.81 -14.56
CA LEU A 243 -0.40 15.15 -13.21
C LEU A 243 -1.92 15.37 -13.16
N GLY A 244 -2.60 14.62 -12.31
CA GLY A 244 -4.03 14.74 -12.04
C GLY A 244 -4.32 15.67 -10.86
N VAL A 245 -4.69 15.10 -9.72
CA VAL A 245 -4.97 15.84 -8.47
C VAL A 245 -3.90 15.57 -7.42
N LEU A 246 -3.74 16.52 -6.51
CA LEU A 246 -2.94 16.35 -5.31
C LEU A 246 -3.76 15.74 -4.18
N ILE A 247 -3.17 14.78 -3.48
CA ILE A 247 -3.73 14.13 -2.30
C ILE A 247 -2.76 14.27 -1.13
N ASP A 248 -3.25 14.85 -0.03
CA ASP A 248 -2.49 15.04 1.20
C ASP A 248 -2.80 13.93 2.22
N TRP A 249 -4.05 13.80 2.64
CA TRP A 249 -4.49 12.74 3.55
C TRP A 249 -5.91 12.27 3.26
N MET A 250 -6.21 11.08 3.76
CA MET A 250 -7.54 10.49 3.73
C MET A 250 -7.98 9.93 5.08
N GLN A 251 -9.29 9.95 5.33
CA GLN A 251 -9.90 9.30 6.48
C GLN A 251 -11.26 8.71 6.11
N VAL A 252 -11.50 7.49 6.56
CA VAL A 252 -12.77 6.77 6.44
C VAL A 252 -13.37 6.56 7.82
N LYS A 253 -14.66 6.88 7.96
CA LYS A 253 -15.46 6.58 9.16
C LYS A 253 -16.74 5.87 8.76
N VAL A 254 -17.27 5.03 9.64
CA VAL A 254 -18.63 4.50 9.48
C VAL A 254 -19.63 5.64 9.58
N ALA A 255 -20.51 5.76 8.60
CA ALA A 255 -21.64 6.68 8.68
C ALA A 255 -22.80 5.96 9.40
N ILE A 256 -23.06 6.30 10.66
CA ILE A 256 -24.30 5.90 11.33
C ILE A 256 -25.38 6.89 10.89
N LEU A 257 -26.12 6.55 9.83
CA LEU A 257 -27.31 7.30 9.46
C LEU A 257 -28.35 7.07 10.56
N LYS A 258 -28.54 8.07 11.45
CA LYS A 258 -29.73 8.09 12.30
C LYS A 258 -30.94 8.07 11.36
N ARG A 259 -31.66 6.95 11.30
CA ARG A 259 -33.01 6.92 10.73
C ARG A 259 -33.87 7.83 11.61
N ASP A 260 -33.92 9.11 11.27
CA ASP A 260 -34.98 9.98 11.76
C ASP A 260 -36.30 9.42 11.22
N ARG A 261 -37.02 8.70 12.10
CA ARG A 261 -38.45 8.52 11.93
C ARG A 261 -39.09 9.89 12.10
N GLY A 262 -39.26 10.63 11.00
CA GLY A 262 -40.10 11.82 11.02
C GLY A 262 -39.73 12.88 9.99
N TYR A 263 -40.33 12.79 8.81
CA TYR A 263 -40.85 13.90 8.01
C TYR A 263 -39.98 15.13 7.68
N ARG A 264 -39.83 15.32 6.36
CA ARG A 264 -39.75 16.56 5.55
C ARG A 264 -38.39 16.99 4.98
N SER A 265 -38.37 16.94 3.63
CA SER A 265 -37.57 17.72 2.67
C SER A 265 -36.05 17.61 2.75
N LEU A 266 -35.48 16.83 1.82
CA LEU A 266 -34.08 16.91 1.40
C LEU A 266 -33.75 18.31 0.87
N GLY A 267 -33.16 19.14 1.72
CA GLY A 267 -32.29 20.23 1.30
C GLY A 267 -30.86 19.73 1.22
N LEU A 268 -30.25 19.84 0.04
CA LEU A 268 -28.80 19.71 -0.15
C LEU A 268 -28.06 20.53 0.91
N LEU A 269 -27.20 19.90 1.70
CA LEU A 269 -26.18 20.60 2.47
C LEU A 269 -24.80 20.30 1.88
N LEU A 270 -24.46 21.10 0.85
CA LEU A 270 -23.08 21.46 0.55
C LEU A 270 -22.65 22.45 1.64
N GLN A 271 -21.73 22.06 2.53
CA GLN A 271 -20.96 23.05 3.29
C GLN A 271 -19.62 23.26 2.59
N ILE A 272 -19.35 24.54 2.33
CA ILE A 272 -18.21 25.08 1.57
C ILE A 272 -16.90 24.75 2.25
#